data_AF-A0A6N3K2S6-F1
#
_entry.id   AF-A0A6N3K2S6-F1
#
_cell.length_a   1.000
_cell.length_b   1.000
_cell.length_c   1.000
_cell.angle_alpha   90.00
_cell.angle_beta   90.00
_cell.angle_gamma   90.00
#
_symmetry.space_group_name_H-M   'P 1'
#
loop_
_entity.id
_entity.type
_entity.pdbx_description
1 polymer ?
#
loop_
_entity_poly.entity_id
_entity_poly.type
_entity_poly.pdbx_seq_one_letter_code
_entity_poly.pdbx_strand_id
1 'polypeptide(L)'
;MERCWLFARSAVPADGCPGTRLTELVGTVLTGLVAAARRADPGMNWFFDPEGSPAERLSLGFHAVPAALDAVRAGLLAYDPGASLASDRRVVRDPARGGPLAFAGSELALTLLGGDVPWLAGGELPLAVAHLRHLTGLMPAADRLAFLFLHWQERSQRLTGAQRRDLAAQADDGAEKIVLSAGDLPLGGDVAVAWQRYLDRVTDVVGHDHPTAPSGFLLAHHAQLTHDRWGIRPEVDSLAALALRLSMVRGRPAATAPVRVPQRRQQPHAHAGT
;
A
#
# COMPACT_ATOMS: atom_id res chain seq x y z
N MET A 1 -20.14 26.77 -3.46
CA MET A 1 -19.03 27.07 -4.38
C MET A 1 -18.56 25.78 -5.01
N GLU A 2 -18.21 25.79 -6.29
CA GLU A 2 -17.66 24.62 -6.96
C GLU A 2 -16.25 24.31 -6.44
N ARG A 3 -15.94 23.02 -6.24
CA ARG A 3 -14.60 22.57 -5.85
C ARG A 3 -13.72 22.45 -7.08
N CYS A 4 -12.44 22.72 -6.93
CA CYS A 4 -11.46 22.54 -8.00
C CYS A 4 -10.20 21.88 -7.49
N TRP A 5 -9.33 21.49 -8.42
CA TRP A 5 -8.08 20.80 -8.11
C TRP A 5 -6.90 21.76 -8.04
N LEU A 6 -6.07 21.57 -7.02
CA LEU A 6 -4.70 22.08 -6.92
C LEU A 6 -3.76 20.87 -6.89
N PHE A 7 -2.78 20.83 -7.80
CA PHE A 7 -1.66 19.89 -7.71
C PHE A 7 -0.38 20.63 -7.40
N ALA A 8 0.46 20.00 -6.60
CA ALA A 8 1.76 20.54 -6.29
C ALA A 8 2.82 19.44 -6.19
N ARG A 9 4.08 19.83 -6.40
CA ARG A 9 5.24 19.03 -6.04
C ARG A 9 6.08 19.82 -5.05
N SER A 10 6.48 19.16 -3.97
CA SER A 10 7.32 19.75 -2.93
C SER A 10 8.51 18.86 -2.61
N ALA A 11 9.63 19.46 -2.23
CA ALA A 11 10.82 18.75 -1.82
C ALA A 11 10.60 18.03 -0.47
N VAL A 12 11.11 16.80 -0.38
CA VAL A 12 11.37 16.16 0.91
C VAL A 12 12.73 16.67 1.40
N PRO A 13 12.87 17.13 2.66
CA PRO A 13 14.13 17.70 3.15
C PRO A 13 15.32 16.77 2.94
N ALA A 14 16.48 17.34 2.56
CA ALA A 14 17.68 16.58 2.26
C ALA A 14 18.46 16.11 3.49
N ASP A 15 18.11 16.60 4.69
CA ASP A 15 18.81 16.34 5.94
C ASP A 15 18.12 15.23 6.77
N GLY A 16 18.89 14.46 7.54
CA GLY A 16 18.38 13.39 8.41
C GLY A 16 18.27 12.00 7.74
N CYS A 17 17.70 11.01 8.42
CA CYS A 17 17.54 9.65 7.88
C CYS A 17 16.37 9.58 6.86
N PRO A 18 16.50 8.86 5.73
CA PRO A 18 15.46 8.83 4.69
C PRO A 18 14.05 8.46 5.17
N GLY A 19 13.92 7.49 6.08
CA GLY A 19 12.64 7.07 6.63
C GLY A 19 12.01 8.06 7.63
N THR A 20 12.82 8.86 8.32
CA THR A 20 12.31 9.83 9.31
C THR A 20 11.80 11.11 8.66
N ARG A 21 12.36 11.49 7.49
CA ARG A 21 11.98 12.70 6.75
C ARG A 21 10.53 12.69 6.28
N LEU A 22 10.08 11.56 5.72
CA LEU A 22 8.70 11.42 5.26
C LEU A 22 7.73 11.52 6.45
N THR A 23 8.03 10.82 7.53
CA THR A 23 7.24 10.86 8.77
C THR A 23 7.16 12.26 9.34
N GLU A 24 8.28 12.98 9.43
CA GLU A 24 8.33 14.36 9.92
C GLU A 24 7.52 15.31 9.03
N LEU A 25 7.70 15.21 7.71
CA LEU A 25 6.98 16.04 6.73
C LEU A 25 5.46 15.81 6.78
N VAL A 26 5.04 14.54 6.87
CA VAL A 26 3.63 14.16 6.99
C VAL A 26 3.08 14.65 8.32
N GLY A 27 3.78 14.36 9.42
CA GLY A 27 3.33 14.62 10.78
C GLY A 27 3.24 16.12 11.12
N THR A 28 4.07 16.96 10.50
CA THR A 28 4.10 18.41 10.76
C THR A 28 3.42 19.21 9.65
N VAL A 29 4.06 19.32 8.49
CA VAL A 29 3.65 20.21 7.40
C VAL A 29 2.34 19.76 6.80
N LEU A 30 2.21 18.48 6.39
CA LEU A 30 0.97 18.00 5.75
C LEU A 30 -0.20 18.04 6.72
N THR A 31 -0.02 17.63 7.99
CA THR A 31 -1.03 17.78 9.03
C THR A 31 -1.51 19.23 9.14
N GLY A 32 -0.58 20.20 9.16
CA GLY A 32 -0.90 21.63 9.21
C GLY A 32 -1.68 22.14 7.99
N LEU A 33 -1.23 21.76 6.79
CA LEU A 33 -1.89 22.14 5.52
C LEU A 33 -3.31 21.56 5.44
N VAL A 34 -3.47 20.28 5.78
CA VAL A 34 -4.76 19.58 5.76
C VAL A 34 -5.71 20.19 6.80
N ALA A 35 -5.22 20.48 8.00
CA ALA A 35 -6.01 21.13 9.04
C ALA A 35 -6.47 22.54 8.61
N ALA A 36 -5.60 23.32 7.98
CA ALA A 36 -5.93 24.65 7.47
C ALA A 36 -6.99 24.59 6.36
N ALA A 37 -6.80 23.70 5.40
CA ALA A 37 -7.75 23.50 4.30
C ALA A 37 -9.12 23.02 4.80
N ARG A 38 -9.14 22.05 5.74
CA ARG A 38 -10.36 21.48 6.31
C ARG A 38 -11.18 22.49 7.12
N ARG A 39 -10.55 23.49 7.73
CA ARG A 39 -11.27 24.62 8.37
C ARG A 39 -12.09 25.43 7.38
N ALA A 40 -11.62 25.57 6.14
CA ALA A 40 -12.32 26.29 5.07
C ALA A 40 -13.25 25.38 4.24
N ASP A 41 -12.94 24.09 4.11
CA ASP A 41 -13.76 23.09 3.41
C ASP A 41 -13.75 21.74 4.14
N PRO A 42 -14.72 21.47 5.03
CA PRO A 42 -14.81 20.19 5.73
C PRO A 42 -14.96 18.97 4.80
N GLY A 43 -15.46 19.17 3.57
CA GLY A 43 -15.67 18.11 2.59
C GLY A 43 -14.58 18.04 1.51
N MET A 44 -13.41 18.63 1.75
CA MET A 44 -12.29 18.52 0.83
C MET A 44 -11.78 17.07 0.73
N ASN A 45 -11.16 16.75 -0.40
CA ASN A 45 -10.36 15.55 -0.57
C ASN A 45 -8.92 15.94 -0.87
N TRP A 46 -7.97 15.10 -0.46
CA TRP A 46 -6.56 15.32 -0.77
C TRP A 46 -5.80 14.00 -0.78
N PHE A 47 -4.62 14.02 -1.38
CA PHE A 47 -3.69 12.91 -1.34
C PHE A 47 -2.24 13.40 -1.44
N PHE A 48 -1.31 12.50 -1.11
CA PHE A 48 0.09 12.64 -1.47
C PHE A 48 0.65 11.32 -2.00
N ASP A 49 1.65 11.42 -2.88
CA ASP A 49 2.44 10.31 -3.41
C ASP A 49 3.93 10.64 -3.28
N PRO A 50 4.71 9.83 -2.55
CA PRO A 50 6.17 9.97 -2.57
C PRO A 50 6.75 9.64 -3.96
N GLU A 51 7.64 10.48 -4.43
CA GLU A 51 8.36 10.31 -5.70
C GLU A 51 9.82 9.94 -5.43
N GLY A 52 10.25 8.79 -5.96
CA GLY A 52 11.60 8.25 -5.78
C GLY A 52 11.69 7.21 -4.66
N SER A 53 12.86 6.57 -4.55
CA SER A 53 13.17 5.61 -3.48
C SER A 53 14.66 5.73 -3.10
N PRO A 54 15.01 6.40 -1.99
CA PRO A 54 14.11 7.09 -1.05
C PRO A 54 13.37 8.27 -1.69
N ALA A 55 12.26 8.70 -1.09
CA ALA A 55 11.46 9.79 -1.62
C ALA A 55 12.24 11.12 -1.55
N GLU A 56 12.40 11.78 -2.69
CA GLU A 56 13.06 13.09 -2.79
C GLU A 56 12.02 14.22 -2.93
N ARG A 57 10.82 13.87 -3.39
CA ARG A 57 9.70 14.79 -3.60
C ARG A 57 8.39 14.15 -3.18
N LEU A 58 7.42 14.99 -2.86
CA LEU A 58 6.03 14.61 -2.74
C LEU A 58 5.23 15.22 -3.88
N SER A 59 4.47 14.40 -4.58
CA SER A 59 3.32 14.83 -5.35
C SER A 59 2.13 15.01 -4.41
N LEU A 60 1.43 16.14 -4.53
CA LEU A 60 0.28 16.51 -3.71
C LEU A 60 -0.90 16.84 -4.62
N GLY A 61 -2.11 16.49 -4.18
CA GLY A 61 -3.33 16.94 -4.82
C GLY A 61 -4.40 17.28 -3.79
N PHE A 62 -5.06 18.41 -3.97
CA PHE A 62 -6.16 18.89 -3.13
C PHE A 62 -7.36 19.22 -4.01
N HIS A 63 -8.53 18.73 -3.61
CA HIS A 63 -9.82 19.00 -4.23
C HIS A 63 -10.74 19.67 -3.21
N ALA A 64 -10.85 20.99 -3.28
CA ALA A 64 -11.53 21.82 -2.29
C ALA A 64 -12.10 23.10 -2.90
N VAL A 65 -12.85 23.88 -2.12
CA VAL A 65 -13.26 25.23 -2.53
C VAL A 65 -12.05 26.18 -2.62
N PRO A 66 -12.11 27.27 -3.43
CA PRO A 66 -10.96 28.15 -3.67
C PRO A 66 -10.27 28.68 -2.41
N ALA A 67 -11.03 29.11 -1.39
CA ALA A 67 -10.47 29.62 -0.15
C ALA A 67 -9.59 28.59 0.61
N ALA A 68 -9.96 27.31 0.54
CA ALA A 68 -9.16 26.24 1.13
C ALA A 68 -7.86 26.02 0.32
N LEU A 69 -7.94 26.08 -1.02
CA LEU A 69 -6.77 25.93 -1.89
C LEU A 69 -5.78 27.09 -1.76
N ASP A 70 -6.26 28.31 -1.53
CA ASP A 70 -5.41 29.47 -1.26
C ASP A 70 -4.63 29.30 0.06
N ALA A 71 -5.28 28.76 1.10
CA ALA A 71 -4.62 28.42 2.35
C ALA A 71 -3.54 27.33 2.17
N VAL A 72 -3.83 26.28 1.39
CA VAL A 72 -2.84 25.24 1.04
C VAL A 72 -1.67 25.84 0.28
N ARG A 73 -1.93 26.67 -0.73
CA ARG A 73 -0.89 27.31 -1.55
C ARG A 73 0.03 28.18 -0.69
N ALA A 74 -0.55 29.01 0.17
CA ALA A 74 0.21 29.89 1.05
C ALA A 74 1.07 29.09 2.04
N GLY A 75 0.51 28.07 2.68
CA GLY A 75 1.26 27.21 3.60
C GLY A 75 2.36 26.41 2.91
N LEU A 76 2.10 25.90 1.70
CA LEU A 76 3.09 25.13 0.94
C LEU A 76 4.28 25.99 0.53
N LEU A 77 4.03 27.20 0.00
CA LEU A 77 5.09 28.12 -0.40
C LEU A 77 5.87 28.69 0.79
N ALA A 78 5.25 28.77 1.98
CA ALA A 78 5.94 29.14 3.21
C ALA A 78 6.91 28.05 3.67
N TYR A 79 6.55 26.78 3.48
CA TYR A 79 7.41 25.63 3.80
C TYR A 79 8.50 25.43 2.73
N ASP A 80 8.11 25.41 1.46
CA ASP A 80 8.97 25.16 0.30
C ASP A 80 8.73 26.24 -0.76
N PRO A 81 9.51 27.34 -0.76
CA PRO A 81 9.41 28.39 -1.77
C PRO A 81 9.68 27.90 -3.21
N GLY A 82 10.30 26.72 -3.37
CA GLY A 82 10.56 26.07 -4.65
C GLY A 82 9.45 25.12 -5.10
N ALA A 83 8.36 24.99 -4.34
CA ALA A 83 7.26 24.09 -4.67
C ALA A 83 6.67 24.42 -6.04
N SER A 84 6.55 23.40 -6.90
CA SER A 84 5.96 23.55 -8.23
C SER A 84 4.46 23.36 -8.12
N LEU A 85 3.68 24.35 -8.55
CA LEU A 85 2.23 24.23 -8.67
C LEU A 85 1.89 23.78 -10.10
N ALA A 86 1.30 22.59 -10.22
CA ALA A 86 1.00 21.96 -11.49
C ALA A 86 -0.51 21.89 -11.74
N SER A 87 -0.86 21.79 -13.02
CA SER A 87 -2.24 21.57 -13.48
C SER A 87 -2.53 20.09 -13.75
N ASP A 88 -1.75 19.15 -13.20
CA ASP A 88 -1.72 17.77 -13.70
C ASP A 88 -2.99 16.97 -13.36
N ARG A 89 -3.92 16.97 -14.31
CA ARG A 89 -5.21 16.27 -14.22
C ARG A 89 -5.11 14.75 -14.39
N ARG A 90 -3.95 14.20 -14.75
CA ARG A 90 -3.84 12.78 -15.16
C ARG A 90 -3.98 11.81 -13.99
N VAL A 91 -3.62 12.24 -12.79
CA VAL A 91 -3.60 11.41 -11.59
C VAL A 91 -5.02 10.98 -11.21
N VAL A 92 -5.98 11.92 -11.17
CA VAL A 92 -7.37 11.75 -10.64
C VAL A 92 -8.21 10.62 -11.26
N ARG A 93 -7.81 10.02 -12.39
CA ARG A 93 -8.57 8.95 -13.05
C ARG A 93 -8.31 7.56 -12.47
N ASP A 94 -7.24 7.38 -11.70
CA ASP A 94 -6.91 6.12 -11.05
C ASP A 94 -7.44 6.13 -9.60
N PRO A 95 -8.34 5.22 -9.19
CA PRO A 95 -8.83 5.20 -7.81
C PRO A 95 -7.71 5.17 -6.76
N ALA A 96 -6.57 4.51 -7.06
CA ALA A 96 -5.41 4.37 -6.18
C ALA A 96 -4.42 5.55 -6.24
N ARG A 97 -4.47 6.38 -7.29
CA ARG A 97 -3.68 7.61 -7.43
C ARG A 97 -4.60 8.80 -7.62
N GLY A 98 -4.78 9.61 -6.59
CA GLY A 98 -5.65 10.80 -6.66
C GLY A 98 -7.15 10.55 -6.75
N GLY A 99 -7.59 9.29 -6.60
CA GLY A 99 -8.99 8.92 -6.39
C GLY A 99 -9.31 8.55 -4.94
N PRO A 100 -10.47 7.92 -4.68
CA PRO A 100 -10.97 7.66 -3.33
C PRO A 100 -10.04 6.80 -2.45
N LEU A 101 -9.29 5.86 -3.03
CA LEU A 101 -8.36 5.02 -2.29
C LEU A 101 -7.09 5.80 -1.91
N ALA A 102 -6.62 6.68 -2.81
CA ALA A 102 -5.51 7.58 -2.49
C ALA A 102 -5.86 8.50 -1.32
N PHE A 103 -7.08 9.06 -1.30
CA PHE A 103 -7.54 9.92 -0.21
C PHE A 103 -7.56 9.16 1.11
N ALA A 104 -8.15 7.96 1.12
CA ALA A 104 -8.22 7.13 2.33
C ALA A 104 -6.82 6.75 2.85
N GLY A 105 -5.91 6.37 1.94
CA GLY A 105 -4.53 6.03 2.30
C GLY A 105 -3.76 7.22 2.88
N SER A 106 -3.96 8.42 2.32
CA SER A 106 -3.33 9.65 2.82
C SER A 106 -3.91 10.12 4.16
N GLU A 107 -5.23 10.00 4.39
CA GLU A 107 -5.85 10.29 5.69
C GLU A 107 -5.34 9.34 6.79
N LEU A 108 -5.25 8.05 6.48
CA LEU A 108 -4.70 7.08 7.41
C LEU A 108 -3.22 7.36 7.69
N ALA A 109 -2.45 7.76 6.68
CA ALA A 109 -1.05 8.13 6.85
C ALA A 109 -0.86 9.30 7.83
N LEU A 110 -1.73 10.32 7.83
CA LEU A 110 -1.67 11.39 8.83
C LEU A 110 -1.83 10.86 10.26
N THR A 111 -2.69 9.87 10.46
CA THR A 111 -2.93 9.28 11.79
C THR A 111 -1.80 8.36 12.22
N LEU A 112 -1.18 7.63 11.28
CA LEU A 112 -0.08 6.70 11.56
C LEU A 112 1.27 7.40 11.76
N LEU A 113 1.52 8.46 11.00
CA LEU A 113 2.80 9.16 10.93
C LEU A 113 2.81 10.48 11.71
N GLY A 114 1.63 11.01 12.09
CA GLY A 114 1.50 12.24 12.86
C GLY A 114 1.62 12.05 14.38
N GLY A 115 1.77 13.17 15.09
CA GLY A 115 1.93 13.23 16.55
C GLY A 115 3.38 13.28 17.03
N ASP A 116 3.57 13.47 18.34
CA ASP A 116 4.91 13.58 18.96
C ASP A 116 5.69 12.26 18.92
N VAL A 117 4.98 11.12 18.88
CA VAL A 117 5.56 9.78 18.71
C VAL A 117 4.79 9.06 17.60
N PRO A 118 5.38 8.87 16.42
CA PRO A 118 4.73 8.17 15.31
C PRO A 118 4.38 6.74 15.73
N TRP A 119 3.12 6.35 15.54
CA TRP A 119 2.65 5.00 15.88
C TRP A 119 3.38 3.91 15.09
N LEU A 120 3.80 4.23 13.87
CA LEU A 120 4.45 3.29 12.96
C LEU A 120 5.90 2.93 13.32
N ALA A 121 6.57 3.69 14.19
CA ALA A 121 8.00 3.47 14.47
C ALA A 121 8.25 2.07 15.06
N GLY A 122 8.87 1.17 14.29
CA GLY A 122 9.10 -0.23 14.68
C GLY A 122 7.89 -1.16 14.50
N GLY A 123 6.77 -0.65 14.00
CA GLY A 123 5.53 -1.37 13.71
C GLY A 123 5.30 -1.67 12.22
N GLU A 124 6.27 -1.40 11.36
CA GLU A 124 6.12 -1.42 9.89
C GLU A 124 5.75 -2.82 9.37
N LEU A 125 6.46 -3.86 9.81
CA LEU A 125 6.22 -5.23 9.36
C LEU A 125 4.85 -5.77 9.83
N PRO A 126 4.51 -5.69 11.13
CA PRO A 126 3.17 -6.00 11.62
C PRO A 126 2.04 -5.27 10.87
N LEU A 127 2.20 -3.97 10.61
CA LEU A 127 1.19 -3.17 9.89
C LEU A 127 1.07 -3.62 8.43
N ALA A 128 2.19 -3.80 7.72
CA ALA A 128 2.18 -4.28 6.33
C ALA A 128 1.48 -5.64 6.22
N VAL A 129 1.74 -6.55 7.16
CA VAL A 129 1.08 -7.86 7.21
C VAL A 129 -0.41 -7.72 7.47
N ALA A 130 -0.82 -6.91 8.46
CA ALA A 130 -2.24 -6.69 8.78
C ALA A 130 -2.99 -6.07 7.58
N HIS A 131 -2.37 -5.10 6.92
CA HIS A 131 -2.90 -4.47 5.71
C HIS A 131 -3.08 -5.48 4.58
N LEU A 132 -2.01 -6.20 4.20
CA LEU A 132 -2.06 -7.19 3.13
C LEU A 132 -3.04 -8.32 3.45
N ARG A 133 -3.16 -8.73 4.72
CA ARG A 133 -4.15 -9.72 5.16
C ARG A 133 -5.57 -9.24 4.88
N HIS A 134 -5.89 -7.99 5.22
CA HIS A 134 -7.21 -7.44 4.95
C HIS A 134 -7.50 -7.38 3.45
N LEU A 135 -6.58 -6.83 2.65
CA LEU A 135 -6.75 -6.74 1.19
C LEU A 135 -6.88 -8.11 0.53
N THR A 136 -6.09 -9.09 0.99
CA THR A 136 -6.20 -10.49 0.56
C THR A 136 -7.55 -11.09 0.93
N GLY A 137 -8.13 -10.69 2.07
CA GLY A 137 -9.47 -11.09 2.49
C GLY A 137 -10.57 -10.69 1.50
N LEU A 138 -10.41 -9.54 0.83
CA LEU A 138 -11.33 -9.02 -0.19
C LEU A 138 -11.25 -9.78 -1.53
N MET A 139 -10.22 -10.59 -1.75
CA MET A 139 -10.09 -11.42 -2.94
C MET A 139 -10.85 -12.75 -2.81
N PRO A 140 -11.39 -13.30 -3.93
CA PRO A 140 -11.84 -14.68 -3.98
C PRO A 140 -10.75 -15.64 -3.50
N ALA A 141 -11.14 -16.70 -2.77
CA ALA A 141 -10.19 -17.60 -2.13
C ALA A 141 -9.18 -18.24 -3.09
N ALA A 142 -9.58 -18.47 -4.35
CA ALA A 142 -8.73 -19.01 -5.40
C ALA A 142 -7.57 -18.06 -5.78
N ASP A 143 -7.80 -16.75 -5.68
CA ASP A 143 -6.88 -15.72 -6.19
C ASP A 143 -5.92 -15.18 -5.12
N ARG A 144 -6.20 -15.43 -3.84
CA ARG A 144 -5.44 -14.89 -2.69
C ARG A 144 -3.93 -15.14 -2.76
N LEU A 145 -3.54 -16.37 -3.13
CA LEU A 145 -2.11 -16.72 -3.24
C LEU A 145 -1.44 -16.07 -4.45
N ALA A 146 -2.18 -15.89 -5.54
CA ALA A 146 -1.69 -15.22 -6.74
C ALA A 146 -1.54 -13.71 -6.49
N PHE A 147 -2.51 -13.10 -5.81
CA PHE A 147 -2.46 -11.71 -5.36
C PHE A 147 -1.18 -11.42 -4.56
N LEU A 148 -0.91 -12.20 -3.51
CA LEU A 148 0.29 -12.02 -2.68
C LEU A 148 1.60 -12.27 -3.44
N PHE A 149 1.58 -13.23 -4.37
CA PHE A 149 2.75 -13.49 -5.21
C PHE A 149 3.04 -12.32 -6.15
N LEU A 150 2.02 -11.77 -6.82
CA LEU A 150 2.19 -10.61 -7.71
C LEU A 150 2.66 -9.38 -6.95
N HIS A 151 2.08 -9.12 -5.77
CA HIS A 151 2.52 -8.04 -4.90
C HIS A 151 4.00 -8.16 -4.52
N TRP A 152 4.43 -9.35 -4.08
CA TRP A 152 5.85 -9.63 -3.81
C TRP A 152 6.71 -9.47 -5.07
N GLN A 153 6.28 -10.03 -6.20
CA GLN A 153 7.06 -10.04 -7.43
C GLN A 153 7.34 -8.62 -7.91
N GLU A 154 6.33 -7.75 -7.89
CA GLU A 154 6.46 -6.36 -8.28
C GLU A 154 7.34 -5.57 -7.30
N ARG A 155 7.11 -5.70 -5.99
CA ARG A 155 7.90 -4.94 -5.01
C ARG A 155 9.34 -5.39 -4.90
N SER A 156 9.59 -6.68 -5.03
CA SER A 156 10.94 -7.22 -5.01
C SER A 156 11.79 -6.75 -6.20
N GLN A 157 11.20 -6.16 -7.26
CA GLN A 157 11.97 -5.58 -8.37
C GLN A 157 12.97 -4.51 -7.90
N ARG A 158 12.66 -3.81 -6.81
CA ARG A 158 13.55 -2.81 -6.18
C ARG A 158 14.72 -3.43 -5.39
N LEU A 159 14.75 -4.76 -5.26
CA LEU A 159 15.74 -5.51 -4.48
C LEU A 159 16.71 -6.28 -5.38
N THR A 160 17.94 -6.42 -4.91
CA THR A 160 18.95 -7.29 -5.53
C THR A 160 18.58 -8.76 -5.37
N GLY A 161 19.17 -9.62 -6.22
CA GLY A 161 18.94 -11.07 -6.14
C GLY A 161 19.37 -11.70 -4.81
N ALA A 162 20.39 -11.15 -4.15
CA ALA A 162 20.81 -11.61 -2.82
C ALA A 162 19.75 -11.29 -1.76
N GLN A 163 19.31 -10.02 -1.70
CA GLN A 163 18.25 -9.60 -0.77
C GLN A 163 16.97 -10.41 -0.95
N ARG A 164 16.58 -10.73 -2.20
CA ARG A 164 15.39 -11.57 -2.45
C ARG A 164 15.53 -12.98 -1.87
N ARG A 165 16.72 -13.59 -1.97
CA ARG A 165 16.98 -14.91 -1.38
C ARG A 165 16.96 -14.86 0.14
N ASP A 166 17.58 -13.84 0.72
CA ASP A 166 17.65 -13.68 2.18
C ASP A 166 16.24 -13.49 2.77
N LEU A 167 15.40 -12.66 2.13
CA LEU A 167 14.00 -12.48 2.53
C LEU A 167 13.18 -13.76 2.36
N ALA A 168 13.43 -14.54 1.30
CA ALA A 168 12.75 -15.82 1.10
C ALA A 168 13.12 -16.82 2.21
N ALA A 169 14.39 -16.91 2.59
CA ALA A 169 14.84 -17.75 3.71
C ALA A 169 14.23 -17.27 5.04
N GLN A 170 14.25 -15.97 5.31
CA GLN A 170 13.64 -15.40 6.51
C GLN A 170 12.13 -15.68 6.59
N ALA A 171 11.42 -15.58 5.47
CA ALA A 171 9.99 -15.90 5.42
C ALA A 171 9.76 -17.41 5.63
N ASP A 172 10.60 -18.27 5.06
CA ASP A 172 10.49 -19.73 5.25
C ASP A 172 10.67 -20.12 6.72
N ASP A 173 11.68 -19.57 7.39
CA ASP A 173 11.94 -19.85 8.81
C ASP A 173 10.89 -19.23 9.75
N GLY A 174 10.33 -18.07 9.38
CA GLY A 174 9.63 -17.19 10.31
C GLY A 174 8.16 -16.86 10.00
N ALA A 175 7.58 -17.37 8.90
CA ALA A 175 6.26 -16.95 8.40
C ALA A 175 5.19 -16.89 9.48
N GLU A 176 4.99 -17.97 10.24
CA GLU A 176 3.94 -18.03 11.26
C GLU A 176 4.15 -17.00 12.36
N LYS A 177 5.39 -16.83 12.84
CA LYS A 177 5.72 -15.84 13.87
C LYS A 177 5.47 -14.42 13.37
N ILE A 178 5.88 -14.12 12.14
CA ILE A 178 5.68 -12.81 11.50
C ILE A 178 4.17 -12.50 11.40
N VAL A 179 3.39 -13.47 10.92
CA VAL A 179 1.93 -13.32 10.76
C VAL A 179 1.23 -13.18 12.11
N LEU A 180 1.62 -13.97 13.11
CA LEU A 180 1.09 -13.86 14.48
C LEU A 180 1.44 -12.53 15.13
N SER A 181 2.64 -11.99 14.91
CA SER A 181 3.04 -10.69 15.48
C SER A 181 2.23 -9.51 14.95
N ALA A 182 1.59 -9.66 13.78
CA ALA A 182 0.69 -8.65 13.26
C ALA A 182 -0.63 -8.56 14.04
N GLY A 183 -1.01 -9.64 14.77
CA GLY A 183 -2.23 -9.67 15.59
C GLY A 183 -3.48 -9.15 14.87
N ASP A 184 -4.36 -8.51 15.65
CA ASP A 184 -5.55 -7.77 15.18
C ASP A 184 -5.28 -6.26 15.08
N LEU A 185 -4.11 -5.86 14.59
CA LEU A 185 -3.75 -4.45 14.47
C LEU A 185 -4.86 -3.61 13.80
N PRO A 186 -5.14 -2.37 14.28
CA PRO A 186 -4.53 -1.68 15.41
C PRO A 186 -5.38 -1.62 16.71
N LEU A 187 -4.65 -1.73 17.82
CA LEU A 187 -5.12 -1.63 19.20
C LEU A 187 -5.28 -0.16 19.64
N GLY A 188 -6.55 0.26 19.84
CA GLY A 188 -6.95 1.43 20.64
C GLY A 188 -6.91 2.82 19.98
N GLY A 189 -7.78 3.71 20.47
CA GLY A 189 -7.74 5.15 20.18
C GLY A 189 -8.05 5.57 18.73
N ASP A 190 -7.51 6.71 18.33
CA ASP A 190 -7.78 7.33 17.02
C ASP A 190 -7.26 6.50 15.83
N VAL A 191 -6.18 5.72 16.04
CA VAL A 191 -5.62 4.84 15.01
C VAL A 191 -6.61 3.74 14.62
N ALA A 192 -7.30 3.14 15.60
CA ALA A 192 -8.32 2.11 15.33
C ALA A 192 -9.50 2.69 14.52
N VAL A 193 -9.93 3.92 14.84
CA VAL A 193 -11.01 4.61 14.12
C VAL A 193 -10.60 4.97 12.69
N ALA A 194 -9.40 5.53 12.51
CA ALA A 194 -8.87 5.88 11.20
C ALA A 194 -8.66 4.62 10.33
N TRP A 195 -8.16 3.55 10.92
CA TRP A 195 -8.00 2.26 10.27
C TRP A 195 -9.33 1.70 9.78
N GLN A 196 -10.36 1.65 10.64
CA GLN A 196 -11.68 1.16 10.23
C GLN A 196 -12.28 1.99 9.09
N ARG A 197 -12.20 3.32 9.17
CA ARG A 197 -12.68 4.21 8.10
C ARG A 197 -11.95 3.96 6.78
N TYR A 198 -10.65 3.70 6.84
CA TYR A 198 -9.86 3.34 5.68
C TYR A 198 -10.34 2.00 5.09
N LEU A 199 -10.51 0.96 5.91
CA LEU A 199 -10.97 -0.36 5.45
C LEU A 199 -12.38 -0.32 4.86
N ASP A 200 -13.29 0.43 5.48
CA ASP A 200 -14.65 0.66 4.97
C ASP A 200 -14.59 1.29 3.58
N ARG A 201 -13.73 2.30 3.38
CA ARG A 201 -13.54 2.94 2.08
C ARG A 201 -12.95 1.99 1.04
N VAL A 202 -11.97 1.18 1.41
CA VAL A 202 -11.37 0.20 0.49
C VAL A 202 -12.44 -0.81 0.05
N THR A 203 -13.23 -1.32 1.00
CA THR A 203 -14.31 -2.28 0.72
C THR A 203 -15.39 -1.68 -0.16
N ASP A 204 -15.82 -0.45 0.14
CA ASP A 204 -16.76 0.35 -0.67
C ASP A 204 -16.25 0.45 -2.11
N VAL A 205 -15.04 0.96 -2.33
CA VAL A 205 -14.49 1.14 -3.67
C VAL A 205 -14.36 -0.19 -4.40
N VAL A 206 -13.79 -1.22 -3.77
CA VAL A 206 -13.59 -2.55 -4.41
C VAL A 206 -14.91 -3.23 -4.76
N GLY A 207 -15.99 -2.95 -4.02
CA GLY A 207 -17.33 -3.46 -4.30
C GLY A 207 -17.99 -2.85 -5.54
N HIS A 208 -17.45 -1.76 -6.09
CA HIS A 208 -17.92 -1.16 -7.34
C HIS A 208 -17.23 -1.81 -8.55
N ASP A 209 -17.89 -1.77 -9.71
CA ASP A 209 -17.30 -2.21 -10.97
C ASP A 209 -16.24 -1.21 -11.47
N HIS A 210 -15.07 -1.72 -11.84
CA HIS A 210 -13.93 -0.93 -12.33
C HIS A 210 -13.57 -1.39 -13.75
N PRO A 211 -14.23 -0.85 -14.79
CA PRO A 211 -14.09 -1.35 -16.16
C PRO A 211 -12.66 -1.23 -16.72
N THR A 212 -11.82 -0.41 -16.10
CA THR A 212 -10.44 -0.15 -16.51
C THR A 212 -9.39 -0.96 -15.75
N ALA A 213 -9.75 -1.67 -14.67
CA ALA A 213 -8.80 -2.44 -13.88
C ALA A 213 -9.47 -3.60 -13.13
N PRO A 214 -9.04 -4.86 -13.32
CA PRO A 214 -9.47 -5.97 -12.48
C PRO A 214 -9.20 -5.69 -11.00
N SER A 215 -10.12 -6.05 -10.10
CA SER A 215 -10.04 -5.71 -8.66
C SER A 215 -8.72 -6.15 -8.00
N GLY A 216 -8.18 -7.31 -8.40
CA GLY A 216 -6.89 -7.80 -7.89
C GLY A 216 -5.70 -6.91 -8.29
N PHE A 217 -5.71 -6.34 -9.50
CA PHE A 217 -4.69 -5.38 -9.92
C PHE A 217 -4.84 -4.05 -9.17
N LEU A 218 -6.08 -3.54 -9.06
CA LEU A 218 -6.37 -2.31 -8.32
C LEU A 218 -5.89 -2.42 -6.86
N LEU A 219 -6.21 -3.53 -6.19
CA LEU A 219 -5.82 -3.77 -4.80
C LEU A 219 -4.31 -3.89 -4.63
N ALA A 220 -3.61 -4.56 -5.55
CA ALA A 220 -2.16 -4.72 -5.48
C ALA A 220 -1.47 -3.37 -5.66
N HIS A 221 -1.88 -2.59 -6.66
CA HIS A 221 -1.35 -1.25 -6.92
C HIS A 221 -1.64 -0.30 -5.75
N HIS A 222 -2.87 -0.33 -5.22
CA HIS A 222 -3.26 0.44 -4.03
C HIS A 222 -2.43 0.09 -2.81
N ALA A 223 -2.19 -1.21 -2.56
CA ALA A 223 -1.37 -1.67 -1.45
C ALA A 223 0.04 -1.07 -1.51
N GLN A 224 0.67 -1.10 -2.69
CA GLN A 224 2.02 -0.60 -2.89
C GLN A 224 2.11 0.92 -2.69
N LEU A 225 1.20 1.68 -3.27
CA LEU A 225 1.17 3.13 -3.10
C LEU A 225 0.91 3.53 -1.66
N THR A 226 0.05 2.79 -0.97
CA THR A 226 -0.24 3.00 0.44
C THR A 226 0.98 2.70 1.31
N HIS A 227 1.70 1.62 1.05
CA HIS A 227 2.95 1.32 1.73
C HIS A 227 4.05 2.35 1.43
N ASP A 228 4.14 2.86 0.19
CA ASP A 228 5.03 3.98 -0.15
C ASP A 228 4.67 5.23 0.68
N ARG A 229 3.38 5.59 0.80
CA ARG A 229 2.89 6.72 1.62
C ARG A 229 3.20 6.57 3.11
N TRP A 230 3.25 5.34 3.61
CA TRP A 230 3.61 5.04 5.00
C TRP A 230 5.13 4.94 5.21
N GLY A 231 5.93 5.07 4.16
CA GLY A 231 7.39 4.90 4.25
C GLY A 231 7.84 3.46 4.47
N ILE A 232 6.95 2.47 4.23
CA ILE A 232 7.29 1.05 4.36
C ILE A 232 8.25 0.68 3.24
N ARG A 233 9.46 0.26 3.63
CA ARG A 233 10.52 -0.06 2.69
C ARG A 233 10.18 -1.30 1.86
N PRO A 234 10.70 -1.42 0.61
CA PRO A 234 10.43 -2.56 -0.25
C PRO A 234 10.79 -3.92 0.37
N GLU A 235 11.82 -4.00 1.22
CA GLU A 235 12.20 -5.24 1.90
C GLU A 235 11.13 -5.69 2.90
N VAL A 236 10.59 -4.75 3.66
CA VAL A 236 9.55 -5.01 4.68
C VAL A 236 8.25 -5.42 4.01
N ASP A 237 7.87 -4.68 2.97
CA ASP A 237 6.69 -4.96 2.14
C ASP A 237 6.77 -6.35 1.47
N SER A 238 7.94 -6.67 0.88
CA SER A 238 8.18 -7.97 0.26
C SER A 238 8.14 -9.12 1.27
N LEU A 239 8.72 -8.92 2.47
CA LEU A 239 8.71 -9.91 3.55
C LEU A 239 7.29 -10.17 4.06
N ALA A 240 6.49 -9.11 4.24
CA ALA A 240 5.10 -9.21 4.67
C ALA A 240 4.28 -10.08 3.71
N ALA A 241 4.40 -9.83 2.40
CA ALA A 241 3.71 -10.60 1.36
C ALA A 241 4.16 -12.07 1.34
N LEU A 242 5.47 -12.35 1.42
CA LEU A 242 6.00 -13.71 1.46
C LEU A 242 5.55 -14.47 2.70
N ALA A 243 5.71 -13.89 3.89
CA ALA A 243 5.34 -14.50 5.15
C ALA A 243 3.84 -14.85 5.18
N LEU A 244 2.99 -13.90 4.77
CA LEU A 244 1.54 -14.13 4.70
C LEU A 244 1.22 -15.24 3.69
N ARG A 245 1.82 -15.24 2.50
CA ARG A 245 1.60 -16.28 1.49
C ARG A 245 2.02 -17.66 2.00
N LEU A 246 3.19 -17.77 2.64
CA LEU A 246 3.70 -19.03 3.17
C LEU A 246 2.81 -19.58 4.29
N SER A 247 2.33 -18.71 5.20
CA SER A 247 1.40 -19.13 6.25
C SER A 247 0.11 -19.74 5.68
N MET A 248 -0.42 -19.15 4.61
CA MET A 248 -1.62 -19.66 3.94
C MET A 248 -1.39 -20.98 3.20
N VAL A 249 -0.18 -21.21 2.67
CA VAL A 249 0.17 -22.48 2.03
C VAL A 249 0.33 -23.59 3.06
N ARG A 250 1.01 -23.32 4.18
CA ARG A 250 1.27 -24.29 5.26
C ARG A 250 0.00 -24.64 6.04
N GLY A 251 -0.94 -23.71 6.16
CA GLY A 251 -2.25 -23.94 6.77
C GLY A 251 -3.23 -24.76 5.92
N ARG A 252 -2.90 -25.08 4.66
CA ARG A 252 -3.74 -25.97 3.84
C ARG A 252 -3.47 -27.43 4.22
N PRO A 253 -4.51 -28.26 4.42
CA PRO A 253 -4.32 -29.71 4.51
C PRO A 253 -3.58 -30.18 3.26
N ALA A 254 -2.56 -31.04 3.43
CA ALA A 254 -1.88 -31.65 2.31
C ALA A 254 -2.95 -32.28 1.40
N ALA A 255 -3.05 -31.79 0.16
CA ALA A 255 -3.92 -32.41 -0.83
C ALA A 255 -3.51 -33.88 -0.91
N THR A 256 -4.45 -34.79 -0.67
CA THR A 256 -4.27 -36.22 -0.86
C THR A 256 -3.61 -36.43 -2.21
N ALA A 257 -2.45 -37.09 -2.20
CA ALA A 257 -1.65 -37.34 -3.39
C ALA A 257 -2.56 -37.82 -4.53
N PRO A 258 -2.36 -37.33 -5.77
CA PRO A 258 -3.16 -37.77 -6.89
C PRO A 258 -3.08 -39.30 -6.97
N VAL A 259 -4.25 -39.95 -7.01
CA VAL A 259 -4.37 -41.40 -7.19
C VAL A 259 -3.52 -41.77 -8.39
N ARG A 260 -2.49 -42.60 -8.16
CA ARG A 260 -1.65 -43.11 -9.25
C ARG A 260 -2.55 -43.79 -10.26
N VAL A 261 -2.69 -43.19 -11.45
CA VAL A 261 -3.33 -43.83 -12.58
C VAL A 261 -2.53 -45.11 -12.88
N PRO A 262 -3.16 -46.31 -12.91
CA PRO A 262 -2.45 -47.52 -13.25
C PRO A 262 -1.79 -47.36 -14.61
N GLN A 263 -0.46 -47.49 -14.67
CA GLN A 263 0.25 -47.51 -15.95
C GLN A 263 -0.29 -48.68 -16.77
N ARG A 264 -0.91 -48.36 -17.90
CA ARG A 264 -1.38 -49.32 -18.88
C ARG A 264 -0.16 -50.11 -19.34
N ARG A 265 -0.09 -51.40 -18.96
CA ARG A 265 0.98 -52.31 -19.43
C ARG A 265 1.08 -52.18 -20.94
N GLN A 266 2.24 -51.75 -21.43
CA GLN A 266 2.57 -51.84 -22.84
C GLN A 266 2.52 -53.33 -23.23
N GLN A 267 1.57 -53.68 -24.09
CA GLN A 267 1.56 -55.00 -24.71
C GLN A 267 2.78 -55.12 -25.63
N PRO A 268 3.56 -56.20 -25.56
CA PRO A 268 4.67 -56.42 -26.47
C PRO A 268 4.12 -56.61 -27.89
N HIS A 269 4.60 -55.77 -28.83
CA HIS A 269 4.34 -55.94 -30.25
C HIS A 269 4.96 -57.28 -30.70
N ALA A 270 4.10 -58.12 -31.29
CA ALA A 270 4.52 -59.36 -31.91
C ALA A 270 5.49 -59.08 -33.07
N HIS A 271 6.65 -59.73 -33.04
CA HIS A 271 7.51 -59.87 -34.22
C HIS A 271 6.76 -60.64 -35.31
N ALA A 272 6.44 -59.98 -36.41
CA ALA A 272 6.15 -60.64 -37.67
C ALA A 272 7.46 -60.68 -38.47
N GLY A 273 8.06 -61.87 -38.52
CA GLY A 273 9.08 -62.17 -39.52
C GLY A 273 8.43 -62.48 -40.86
N THR A 274 9.04 -61.97 -41.93
CA THR A 274 9.54 -62.70 -43.12
C THR A 274 10.33 -61.70 -43.95
#